data_AF-G0IWN8-F1
#
_entry.id   AF-G0IWN8-F1
#
_cell.length_a   1.000
_cell.length_b   1.000
_cell.length_c   1.000
_cell.angle_alpha   90.00
_cell.angle_beta   90.00
_cell.angle_gamma   90.00
#
_symmetry.space_group_name_H-M   'P 1'
#
loop_
_entity.id
_entity.type
_entity.pdbx_description
1 polymer ?
#
loop_
_entity_poly.entity_id
_entity_poly.type
_entity_poly.pdbx_seq_one_letter_code
_entity_poly.pdbx_strand_id
1 'polypeptide(L)' 'MNTLAFIQNIGGGSLVVIVLVVILLFGAKRIPELARGLGRGIREFKDATKEIQDDLEEGLKDDNKKANK' A
#
# COMPACT_ATOMS: atom_id res chain seq x y z
N MET A 1 -14.65 -14.15 -33.14
CA MET A 1 -15.42 -13.30 -32.20
C MET A 1 -15.69 -14.08 -30.91
N ASN A 2 -14.65 -14.35 -30.12
CA ASN A 2 -14.74 -15.10 -28.85
C ASN A 2 -14.21 -14.32 -27.64
N THR A 3 -14.01 -13.00 -27.78
CA THR A 3 -13.49 -12.12 -26.72
C THR A 3 -14.40 -12.08 -25.48
N LEU A 4 -15.70 -12.36 -25.64
CA LEU A 4 -16.69 -12.40 -24.56
C LEU A 4 -16.73 -13.74 -23.81
N ALA A 5 -16.26 -14.84 -24.41
CA ALA A 5 -16.20 -16.15 -23.76
C ALA A 5 -15.20 -16.17 -22.59
N PHE A 6 -14.20 -15.29 -22.61
CA PHE A 6 -13.21 -15.10 -21.54
C PHE A 6 -13.80 -14.47 -20.26
N ILE A 7 -14.91 -13.74 -20.38
CA ILE A 7 -15.57 -13.05 -19.25
C ILE A 7 -16.55 -13.99 -18.53
N GLN A 8 -17.08 -15.02 -19.20
CA GLN A 8 -18.01 -15.99 -18.61
C GLN A 8 -17.32 -17.05 -17.71
N ASN A 9 -16.00 -17.21 -17.80
CA ASN A 9 -15.20 -18.15 -16.98
C ASN A 9 -14.38 -17.41 -15.91
N ILE A 10 -15.02 -16.50 -15.17
CA ILE A 10 -14.42 -15.57 -14.19
C ILE A 10 -13.97 -16.24 -12.87
N GLY A 11 -13.82 -17.57 -12.83
CA GLY A 11 -13.41 -18.27 -11.61
C GLY A 11 -11.91 -18.22 -11.29
N GLY A 12 -11.03 -18.06 -12.28
CA GLY A 12 -9.59 -18.02 -12.03
C GLY A 12 -8.67 -18.03 -13.27
N GLY A 13 -9.13 -18.58 -14.40
CA GLY A 13 -8.31 -18.60 -15.64
C GLY A 13 -8.03 -17.22 -16.23
N SER A 14 -8.98 -16.29 -16.11
CA SER A 14 -8.83 -14.90 -16.60
C SER A 14 -7.77 -14.12 -15.82
N LEU A 15 -7.73 -14.31 -14.49
CA LEU A 15 -6.77 -13.64 -13.61
C LEU A 15 -5.33 -14.08 -13.93
N VAL A 16 -5.13 -15.36 -14.23
CA VAL A 16 -3.83 -15.89 -14.67
C VAL A 16 -3.36 -15.22 -15.96
N VAL A 17 -4.24 -15.07 -16.96
CA VAL A 17 -3.87 -14.42 -18.23
C VAL A 17 -3.51 -12.95 -18.03
N ILE A 18 -4.25 -12.22 -17.20
CA ILE A 18 -3.94 -10.82 -16.86
C ILE A 18 -2.57 -10.73 -16.20
N VAL A 19 -2.31 -11.55 -15.17
CA VAL A 19 -1.02 -11.59 -14.49
C VAL A 19 0.12 -11.93 -15.46
N LEU A 20 -0.11 -12.86 -16.39
CA LEU A 20 0.88 -13.27 -17.38
C LEU A 20 1.21 -12.14 -18.37
N VAL A 21 0.21 -11.38 -18.83
CA VAL A 21 0.42 -10.18 -19.65
C VAL A 21 1.16 -9.10 -18.88
N VAL A 22 0.79 -8.82 -17.63
CA VAL A 22 1.49 -7.84 -16.78
C VAL A 22 2.95 -8.25 -16.56
N ILE A 23 3.21 -9.54 -16.33
CA ILE A 23 4.57 -10.08 -16.19
C ILE A 23 5.36 -9.97 -17.51
N LEU A 24 4.74 -10.14 -18.67
CA LEU A 24 5.43 -9.95 -19.96
C LEU A 24 5.78 -8.48 -20.21
N LEU A 25 4.90 -7.55 -19.86
CA LEU A 25 5.12 -6.11 -20.07
C LEU A 25 6.11 -5.50 -19.08
N PHE A 26 5.95 -5.82 -17.79
CA PHE A 26 6.75 -5.23 -16.73
C PHE A 26 7.89 -6.14 -16.26
N GLY A 27 7.82 -7.44 -16.49
CA GLY A 27 8.77 -8.43 -15.99
C GLY A 27 8.38 -8.99 -14.63
N ALA A 28 8.59 -10.29 -14.43
CA ALA A 28 8.25 -11.00 -13.17
C ALA A 28 8.96 -10.42 -11.94
N LYS A 29 10.11 -9.75 -12.13
CA LYS A 29 10.89 -9.14 -11.05
C LYS A 29 10.40 -7.75 -10.64
N ARG A 30 9.68 -7.02 -11.50
CA ARG A 30 9.25 -5.65 -11.20
C ARG A 30 8.12 -5.57 -10.20
N ILE A 31 7.16 -6.49 -10.25
CA ILE A 31 6.05 -6.53 -9.29
C ILE A 31 6.55 -6.66 -7.84
N PRO A 32 7.39 -7.64 -7.47
CA PRO A 32 7.89 -7.75 -6.09
C PRO A 32 8.83 -6.61 -5.71
N GLU A 33 9.57 -6.03 -6.66
CA GLU A 33 10.43 -4.88 -6.42
C GLU A 33 9.61 -3.63 -6.09
N LEU A 34 8.55 -3.35 -6.86
CA LEU A 34 7.59 -2.29 -6.60
C LEU A 34 6.85 -2.49 -5.27
N ALA A 35 6.37 -3.70 -5.00
CA ALA A 35 5.69 -4.02 -3.74
C ALA A 35 6.60 -3.80 -2.53
N ARG A 36 7.88 -4.19 -2.62
CA ARG A 36 8.88 -3.94 -1.55
C ARG A 36 9.19 -2.45 -1.40
N GLY A 37 9.31 -1.71 -2.50
CA GLY A 37 9.52 -0.26 -2.48
C GLY A 37 8.35 0.47 -1.83
N LEU A 38 7.13 0.20 -2.28
CA LEU A 38 5.90 0.75 -1.71
C LEU A 38 5.74 0.36 -0.24
N GLY A 39 6.01 -0.90 0.12
CA GLY A 39 5.92 -1.36 1.50
C GLY A 39 6.89 -0.65 2.45
N ARG A 40 8.11 -0.35 2.01
CA ARG A 40 9.07 0.46 2.78
C ARG A 40 8.58 1.90 2.91
N GLY A 41 8.14 2.52 1.82
CA GLY A 41 7.62 3.90 1.84
C GLY A 41 6.41 4.06 2.75
N ILE A 42 5.46 3.10 2.72
CA ILE A 42 4.30 3.11 3.63
C ILE A 42 4.74 2.98 5.09
N ARG A 43 5.76 2.15 5.37
CA ARG A 43 6.28 1.99 6.73
C ARG A 43 6.94 3.28 7.24
N GLU A 44 7.86 3.84 6.46
CA GLU A 44 8.53 5.10 6.81
C GLU A 44 7.53 6.24 6.99
N PHE A 45 6.53 6.34 6.11
CA PHE A 45 5.46 7.33 6.23
C PHE A 45 4.66 7.15 7.53
N LYS A 46 4.32 5.91 7.88
CA LYS A 46 3.60 5.60 9.12
C LYS A 46 4.44 5.94 10.36
N ASP A 47 5.73 5.61 10.35
CA ASP A 47 6.63 5.87 11.47
C ASP A 47 6.79 7.38 11.70
N ALA A 48 7.03 8.15 10.63
CA ALA A 48 7.10 9.62 10.71
C ALA A 48 5.79 10.26 11.19
N THR A 49 4.64 9.74 10.72
CA THR A 49 3.33 10.23 11.17
C THR A 49 3.10 9.95 12.66
N LYS A 50 3.60 8.81 13.16
CA LYS A 50 3.47 8.44 14.58
C LYS A 50 4.32 9.33 15.47
N GLU A 51 5.57 9.59 15.10
CA GLU A 51 6.44 10.50 15.85
C GLU A 51 5.82 11.90 15.98
N ILE A 52 5.27 12.43 14.89
CA ILE A 52 4.56 13.72 14.89
C ILE A 52 3.33 13.67 15.83
N GLN A 53 2.57 12.57 15.82
CA GLN A 53 1.40 12.41 16.69
C GLN A 53 1.79 12.36 18.17
N ASP A 54 2.86 11.63 18.50
CA ASP A 54 3.37 11.50 19.87
C ASP A 54 3.88 12.88 20.39
N ASP A 55 4.60 13.64 19.56
CA ASP A 55 5.08 15.00 19.87
C ASP A 55 3.92 16.00 20.10
N LEU A 56 2.89 15.95 19.25
CA LEU A 56 1.67 16.75 19.39
C LEU A 56 0.94 16.42 20.69
N GLU A 57 0.84 15.13 21.04
CA GLU A 57 0.15 14.69 22.26
C GLU A 57 0.93 15.09 23.51
N GLU A 58 2.26 15.03 23.51
CA GLU A 58 3.10 15.52 24.61
C GLU A 58 3.00 17.04 24.80
N GLY A 59 3.04 17.82 23.71
CA GLY A 59 2.88 19.27 23.77
C GLY A 59 1.53 19.69 24.35
N LEU A 60 0.45 19.04 23.92
CA LEU A 60 -0.91 19.28 24.45
C LEU A 60 -1.05 18.88 25.93
N LYS A 61 -0.38 17.80 26.36
CA LYS A 61 -0.36 17.38 27.77
C LYS A 61 0.40 18.36 28.65
N ASP A 62 1.51 18.93 28.18
CA ASP A 62 2.31 19.90 28.95
C ASP A 62 1.58 21.24 29.10
N ASP A 63 0.87 21.69 28.07
CA ASP A 63 0.03 22.90 28.11
C ASP A 63 -1.16 22.76 29.07
N ASN A 64 -1.85 21.61 29.07
CA ASN A 64 -2.96 21.35 29.99
C ASN A 64 -2.50 21.28 31.47
N LYS A 65 -1.30 20.72 31.71
CA LYS A 65 -0.71 20.62 33.05
C LYS A 65 -0.29 21.98 33.62
N LYS A 66 0.08 22.94 32.76
CA LYS A 66 0.39 24.33 33.17
C LYS A 66 -0.86 25.17 33.40
N ALA A 67 -1.97 24.88 32.71
CA ALA A 67 -3.24 25.58 32.92
C ALA A 67 -3.96 25.18 34.22
N ASN A 68 -3.69 23.98 34.76
CA ASN A 68 -4.33 23.45 35.97
C ASN A 68 -3.43 23.50 37.23
N LYS A 69 -2.30 24.22 37.18
CA LYS A 69 -1.40 24.47 38.30
C LYS A 69 -1.37 25.97 38.60
#